data_AF-A0A9P6KID6-F1
#
_entry.id   AF-A0A9P6KID6-F1
#
_cell.length_a   1.000
_cell.length_b   1.000
_cell.length_c   1.000
_cell.angle_alpha   90.00
_cell.angle_beta   90.00
_cell.angle_gamma   90.00
#
_symmetry.space_group_name_H-M   'P 1'
#
loop_
_entity.id
_entity.type
_entity.pdbx_description
1 polymer ?
#
loop_
_entity_poly.entity_id
_entity_poly.type
_entity_poly.pdbx_seq_one_letter_code
_entity_poly.pdbx_strand_id
1 'polypeptide(L)'
;MSDSNELAEVPKKKHHFTALEQQKMQLEKLLEKVDKPVHIPERPGAKLKVKEPKDYVKNVQGSSAGAGSGEFHVYRAGRRREYARLKAMDQDAKEERDQQLFEQKIQEKRYLDEDKTEKNRAKRQRRKQRATNNRNSKRVANDARSESDEDEGERVQDIREKTSEDAKNKDSKDDDN
;
A
#
# COMPACT_ATOMS: atom_id res chain seq x y z
N MET A 1 -19.28 33.17 55.27
CA MET A 1 -20.04 33.70 54.12
C MET A 1 -19.85 32.72 52.99
N SER A 2 -20.97 32.24 52.49
CA SER A 2 -21.16 31.13 51.56
C SER A 2 -20.94 31.57 50.12
N ASP A 3 -19.92 31.05 49.45
CA ASP A 3 -19.82 31.12 47.99
C ASP A 3 -20.01 29.71 47.42
N SER A 4 -21.28 29.40 47.19
CA SER A 4 -21.77 28.23 46.49
C SER A 4 -21.33 28.33 45.03
N ASN A 5 -20.33 27.54 44.63
CA ASN A 5 -20.00 27.37 43.22
C ASN A 5 -21.12 26.55 42.57
N GLU A 6 -22.14 27.27 42.10
CA GLU A 6 -23.30 26.77 41.39
C GLU A 6 -22.83 26.11 40.10
N LEU A 7 -22.82 24.78 40.09
CA LEU A 7 -22.58 23.97 38.89
C LEU A 7 -23.75 24.20 37.92
N ALA A 8 -23.66 25.27 37.12
CA ALA A 8 -24.56 25.49 36.01
C ALA A 8 -24.39 24.33 35.01
N GLU A 9 -25.40 23.44 34.96
CA GLU A 9 -25.45 22.38 33.96
C GLU A 9 -25.58 23.01 32.57
N VAL A 10 -24.47 23.01 31.82
CA VAL A 10 -24.45 23.44 30.42
C VAL A 10 -25.44 22.56 29.64
N PRO A 11 -26.41 23.15 28.90
CA PRO A 11 -27.41 22.38 28.19
C PRO A 11 -26.76 21.44 27.19
N LYS A 12 -27.00 20.12 27.35
CA LYS A 12 -26.48 19.10 26.43
C LYS A 12 -27.06 19.36 25.03
N LYS A 13 -26.20 19.71 24.07
CA LYS A 13 -26.60 19.93 22.67
C LYS A 13 -27.24 18.66 22.11
N LYS A 14 -28.47 18.78 21.61
CA LYS A 14 -29.30 17.67 21.10
C LYS A 14 -29.10 17.39 19.59
N HIS A 15 -27.91 17.66 19.07
CA HIS A 15 -27.59 17.44 17.66
C HIS A 15 -26.34 16.60 17.49
N HIS A 16 -26.26 15.87 16.39
CA HIS A 16 -25.05 15.13 16.03
C HIS A 16 -23.94 16.12 15.71
N PHE A 17 -22.87 16.07 16.50
CA PHE A 17 -21.70 16.90 16.32
C PHE A 17 -21.08 16.67 14.93
N THR A 18 -20.76 17.76 14.24
CA THR A 18 -19.98 17.71 12.99
C THR A 18 -18.58 17.14 13.26
N ALA A 19 -17.92 16.59 12.24
CA ALA A 19 -16.56 16.03 12.40
C ALA A 19 -15.57 17.04 13.02
N LEU A 20 -15.67 18.31 12.62
CA LEU A 20 -14.86 19.40 13.19
C LEU A 20 -15.21 19.68 14.65
N GLU A 21 -16.50 19.66 15.02
CA GLU A 21 -16.92 19.89 16.40
C GLU A 21 -16.48 18.75 17.33
N GLN A 22 -16.49 17.50 16.84
CA GLN A 22 -15.96 16.34 17.58
C GLN A 22 -14.46 16.46 17.83
N GLN A 23 -13.68 16.84 16.80
CA GLN A 23 -12.24 17.06 16.93
C GLN A 23 -11.95 18.22 17.89
N LYS A 24 -12.71 19.32 17.80
CA LYS A 24 -12.58 20.47 18.70
C LYS A 24 -12.80 20.05 20.16
N MET A 25 -13.86 19.30 20.46
CA MET A 25 -14.11 18.81 21.83
C MET A 25 -13.02 17.86 22.33
N GLN A 26 -12.48 16.99 21.47
CA GLN A 26 -11.36 16.10 21.83
C GLN A 26 -10.10 16.91 22.15
N LEU A 27 -9.80 17.95 21.36
CA LEU A 27 -8.67 18.85 21.59
C LEU A 27 -8.84 19.65 22.88
N GLU A 28 -10.01 20.24 23.12
CA GLU A 28 -10.31 20.97 24.36
C GLU A 28 -10.08 20.08 25.59
N LYS A 29 -10.54 18.82 25.54
CA LYS A 29 -10.32 17.83 26.60
C LYS A 29 -8.85 17.46 26.81
N LEU A 30 -8.05 17.38 25.74
CA LEU A 30 -6.61 17.11 25.83
C LEU A 30 -5.85 18.33 26.38
N LEU A 31 -6.25 19.54 25.99
CA LEU A 31 -5.63 20.80 26.42
C LEU A 31 -6.00 21.21 27.84
N GLU A 32 -7.09 20.70 28.41
CA GLU A 32 -7.44 20.92 29.82
C GLU A 32 -6.34 20.44 30.78
N LYS A 33 -5.55 19.42 30.39
CA LYS A 33 -4.50 18.80 31.23
C LYS A 33 -3.24 18.57 30.42
N VAL A 34 -2.58 19.66 30.02
CA VAL A 34 -1.34 19.65 29.21
C VAL A 34 -0.20 18.86 29.88
N ASP A 35 -0.12 18.87 31.22
CA ASP A 35 0.96 18.19 31.95
C ASP A 35 0.84 16.66 31.95
N LYS A 36 -0.31 16.09 31.57
CA LYS A 36 -0.50 14.64 31.55
C LYS A 36 -0.06 14.08 30.20
N PRO A 37 0.87 13.11 30.17
CA PRO A 37 1.26 12.47 28.92
C PRO A 37 0.05 11.75 28.30
N VAL A 38 -0.18 11.99 27.02
CA VAL A 38 -1.27 11.37 26.26
C VAL A 38 -0.93 9.91 25.99
N HIS A 39 -1.82 9.00 26.38
CA HIS A 39 -1.68 7.59 26.04
C HIS A 39 -2.08 7.34 24.58
N ILE A 40 -1.08 7.19 23.71
CA ILE A 40 -1.27 6.67 22.35
C ILE A 40 -1.24 5.16 22.46
N PRO A 41 -2.34 4.45 22.13
CA PRO A 41 -2.35 3.00 22.20
C PRO A 41 -1.31 2.45 21.23
N GLU A 42 -0.48 1.52 21.71
CA GLU A 42 0.41 0.78 20.83
C GLU A 42 -0.43 -0.03 19.84
N ARG A 43 0.15 -0.29 18.66
CA ARG A 43 -0.48 -1.15 17.66
C ARG A 43 -0.89 -2.45 18.38
N PRO A 44 -2.16 -2.89 18.28
CA PRO A 44 -2.59 -4.10 18.95
C PRO A 44 -1.63 -5.22 18.57
N GLY A 45 -1.08 -5.89 19.59
CA GLY A 45 -0.09 -6.93 19.41
C GLY A 45 -0.56 -7.95 18.38
N ALA A 46 0.39 -8.54 17.65
CA ALA A 46 0.10 -9.57 16.66
C ALA A 46 -0.83 -10.63 17.28
N LYS A 47 -1.84 -11.02 16.50
CA LYS A 47 -2.91 -12.01 16.71
C LYS A 47 -2.91 -12.74 18.06
N LEU A 48 -4.08 -12.84 18.69
CA LEU A 48 -4.32 -13.59 19.92
C LEU A 48 -3.62 -14.97 19.87
N LYS A 49 -2.44 -15.06 20.47
CA LYS A 49 -1.65 -16.29 20.49
C LYS A 49 -2.40 -17.32 21.32
N VAL A 50 -2.57 -18.51 20.77
CA VAL A 50 -3.14 -19.63 21.53
C VAL A 50 -2.21 -19.92 22.69
N LYS A 51 -2.78 -20.00 23.90
CA LYS A 51 -2.00 -20.22 25.11
C LYS A 51 -1.22 -21.53 25.00
N GLU A 52 0.07 -21.45 25.27
CA GLU A 52 0.97 -22.59 25.29
C GLU A 52 0.47 -23.69 26.26
N PRO A 53 0.66 -24.97 25.93
CA PRO A 53 0.36 -26.06 26.84
C PRO A 53 1.21 -25.93 28.11
N LYS A 54 0.72 -26.47 29.23
CA LYS A 54 1.50 -26.52 30.46
C LYS A 54 2.49 -27.68 30.37
N ASP A 55 3.73 -27.46 30.80
CA ASP A 55 4.77 -28.51 30.80
C ASP A 55 4.42 -29.69 31.70
N TYR A 56 3.88 -29.39 32.90
CA TYR A 56 3.54 -30.40 33.89
C TYR A 56 2.10 -30.23 34.39
N VAL A 57 1.36 -31.34 34.41
CA VAL A 57 0.05 -31.43 35.04
C VAL A 57 0.23 -32.17 36.36
N LYS A 58 -0.02 -31.47 37.47
CA LYS A 58 0.22 -32.00 38.83
C LYS A 58 -0.86 -32.96 39.31
N ASN A 59 -2.03 -32.96 38.69
CA ASN A 59 -3.24 -33.62 39.20
C ASN A 59 -3.65 -34.81 38.30
N VAL A 60 -2.69 -35.59 37.82
CA VAL A 60 -2.97 -36.76 36.97
C VAL A 60 -3.35 -37.94 37.85
N GLN A 61 -4.60 -38.40 37.73
CA GLN A 61 -5.09 -39.61 38.40
C GLN A 61 -4.52 -40.86 37.68
N GLY A 62 -4.36 -41.98 38.39
CA GLY A 62 -3.77 -43.20 37.84
C GLY A 62 -4.53 -43.75 36.62
N SER A 63 -3.82 -44.42 35.72
CA SER A 63 -4.35 -44.85 34.40
C SER A 63 -5.52 -45.84 34.46
N SER A 64 -5.64 -46.60 35.54
CA SER A 64 -6.73 -47.54 35.78
C SER A 64 -7.87 -46.97 36.63
N ALA A 65 -7.76 -45.71 37.05
CA ALA A 65 -8.75 -45.10 37.91
C ALA A 65 -10.00 -44.69 37.10
N GLY A 66 -11.19 -44.84 37.70
CA GLY A 66 -12.46 -44.55 37.04
C GLY A 66 -12.69 -43.06 36.73
N ALA A 67 -13.67 -42.77 35.88
CA ALA A 67 -14.03 -41.40 35.51
C ALA A 67 -14.59 -40.63 36.72
N GLY A 68 -13.88 -39.58 37.14
CA GLY A 68 -14.34 -38.66 38.18
C GLY A 68 -15.39 -37.66 37.66
N SER A 69 -16.12 -37.01 38.57
CA SER A 69 -17.14 -36.01 38.22
C SER A 69 -16.59 -34.77 37.48
N GLY A 70 -15.30 -34.47 37.67
CA GLY A 70 -14.62 -33.34 37.02
C GLY A 70 -14.05 -33.65 35.63
N GLU A 71 -13.95 -34.92 35.25
CA GLU A 71 -13.26 -35.36 34.03
C GLU A 71 -13.92 -34.79 32.76
N PHE A 72 -15.26 -34.72 32.76
CA PHE A 72 -16.02 -34.10 31.68
C PHE A 72 -15.60 -32.64 31.44
N HIS A 73 -15.37 -31.87 32.50
CA HIS A 73 -14.96 -30.48 32.36
C HIS A 73 -13.50 -30.33 31.92
N VAL A 74 -12.63 -31.23 32.35
CA VAL A 74 -11.24 -31.30 31.89
C VAL A 74 -11.21 -31.56 30.38
N TYR A 75 -11.94 -32.57 29.90
CA TYR A 75 -12.07 -32.85 28.47
C TYR A 75 -12.66 -31.69 27.68
N ARG A 76 -13.77 -31.09 28.16
CA ARG A 76 -14.39 -29.92 27.50
C ARG A 76 -13.42 -28.76 27.37
N ALA A 77 -12.64 -28.46 28.41
CA ALA A 77 -11.64 -27.40 28.38
C ALA A 77 -10.47 -27.75 27.45
N GLY A 78 -9.98 -28.99 27.48
CA GLY A 78 -8.94 -29.50 26.58
C GLY A 78 -9.35 -29.43 25.11
N ARG A 79 -10.54 -29.94 24.78
CA ARG A 79 -11.10 -29.91 23.42
C ARG A 79 -11.26 -28.49 22.89
N ARG A 80 -11.76 -27.54 23.70
CA ARG A 80 -11.84 -26.13 23.28
C ARG A 80 -10.47 -25.52 23.02
N ARG A 81 -9.48 -25.80 23.88
CA ARG A 81 -8.11 -25.32 23.69
C ARG A 81 -7.53 -25.89 22.39
N GLU A 82 -7.76 -27.16 22.12
CA GLU A 82 -7.25 -27.84 20.93
C GLU A 82 -7.92 -27.33 19.65
N TYR A 83 -9.24 -27.13 19.64
CA TYR A 83 -9.93 -26.56 18.49
C TYR A 83 -9.50 -25.12 18.23
N ALA A 84 -9.28 -24.32 19.28
CA ALA A 84 -8.72 -22.98 19.14
C ALA A 84 -7.30 -23.02 18.56
N ARG A 85 -6.47 -23.98 19.00
CA ARG A 85 -5.11 -24.23 18.49
C ARG A 85 -5.11 -24.56 17.00
N LEU A 86 -5.88 -25.58 16.60
CA LEU A 86 -5.98 -26.01 15.21
C LEU A 86 -6.52 -24.88 14.33
N LYS A 87 -7.59 -24.21 14.77
CA LYS A 87 -8.16 -23.07 14.03
C LYS A 87 -7.16 -21.94 13.83
N ALA A 88 -6.37 -21.59 14.85
CA ALA A 88 -5.34 -20.55 14.73
C ALA A 88 -4.25 -20.96 13.72
N MET A 89 -3.80 -22.22 13.78
CA MET A 89 -2.81 -22.74 12.82
C MET A 89 -3.33 -22.73 11.38
N ASP A 90 -4.57 -23.16 11.17
CA ASP A 90 -5.21 -23.16 9.85
C ASP A 90 -5.39 -21.72 9.32
N GLN A 91 -5.75 -20.78 10.19
CA GLN A 91 -5.87 -19.36 9.84
C GLN A 91 -4.52 -18.75 9.47
N ASP A 92 -3.49 -18.98 10.28
CA ASP A 92 -2.14 -18.49 10.00
C ASP A 92 -1.59 -19.06 8.70
N ALA A 93 -1.76 -20.36 8.46
CA ALA A 93 -1.33 -21.00 7.22
C ALA A 93 -2.13 -20.52 6.00
N LYS A 94 -3.39 -20.15 6.16
CA LYS A 94 -4.18 -19.54 5.08
C LYS A 94 -3.68 -18.13 4.77
N GLU A 95 -3.52 -17.30 5.79
CA GLU A 95 -3.06 -15.93 5.63
C GLU A 95 -1.66 -15.85 5.04
N GLU A 96 -0.75 -16.74 5.43
CA GLU A 96 0.59 -16.83 4.87
C GLU A 96 0.54 -17.15 3.37
N ARG A 97 -0.29 -18.13 2.96
CA ARG A 97 -0.48 -18.44 1.53
C ARG A 97 -1.06 -17.26 0.77
N ASP A 98 -2.08 -16.62 1.32
CA ASP A 98 -2.73 -15.46 0.68
C ASP A 98 -1.75 -14.28 0.54
N GLN A 99 -0.89 -14.06 1.54
CA GLN A 99 0.17 -13.04 1.49
C GLN A 99 1.23 -13.37 0.45
N GLN A 100 1.73 -14.61 0.40
CA GLN A 100 2.70 -15.04 -0.60
C GLN A 100 2.16 -14.88 -2.03
N LEU A 101 0.92 -15.28 -2.28
CA LEU A 101 0.27 -15.11 -3.58
C LEU A 101 0.09 -13.63 -3.95
N PHE A 102 -0.28 -12.80 -2.97
CA PHE A 102 -0.42 -11.37 -3.18
C PHE A 102 0.91 -10.69 -3.50
N GLU A 103 1.98 -11.05 -2.78
CA GLU A 103 3.32 -10.53 -3.01
C GLU A 103 3.86 -10.94 -4.38
N GLN A 104 3.70 -12.22 -4.77
CA GLN A 104 4.05 -12.70 -6.10
C GLN A 104 3.33 -11.89 -7.18
N LYS A 105 2.00 -11.71 -7.04
CA LYS A 105 1.20 -10.93 -8.00
C LYS A 105 1.63 -9.46 -8.08
N ILE A 106 2.05 -8.85 -6.97
CA ILE A 106 2.60 -7.48 -6.98
C ILE A 106 3.94 -7.46 -7.72
N GLN A 107 4.82 -8.41 -7.43
CA GLN A 107 6.15 -8.47 -8.05
C GLN A 107 6.04 -8.69 -9.57
N GLU A 108 5.17 -9.57 -10.03
CA GLU A 108 4.89 -9.79 -11.45
C GLU A 108 4.42 -8.51 -12.14
N LYS A 109 3.45 -7.80 -11.53
CA LYS A 109 2.96 -6.53 -12.07
C LYS A 109 4.06 -5.47 -12.14
N ARG A 110 4.86 -5.34 -11.08
CA ARG A 110 5.99 -4.42 -11.05
C ARG A 110 7.00 -4.74 -12.15
N TYR A 111 7.34 -6.00 -12.33
CA TYR A 111 8.26 -6.44 -13.38
C TYR A 111 7.72 -6.11 -14.79
N LEU A 112 6.43 -6.37 -15.04
CA LEU A 112 5.80 -6.04 -16.32
C LEU A 112 5.77 -4.53 -16.59
N ASP A 113 5.51 -3.73 -15.56
CA ASP A 113 5.53 -2.27 -15.66
C ASP A 113 6.96 -1.75 -15.90
N GLU A 114 7.94 -2.31 -15.19
CA GLU A 114 9.37 -2.01 -15.35
C GLU A 114 9.87 -2.33 -16.76
N ASP A 115 9.60 -3.53 -17.28
CA ASP A 115 9.97 -3.94 -18.65
C ASP A 115 9.35 -3.02 -19.72
N LYS A 116 8.07 -2.66 -19.57
CA LYS A 116 7.41 -1.69 -20.45
C LYS A 116 8.06 -0.31 -20.37
N THR A 117 8.36 0.16 -19.15
CA THR A 117 8.97 1.48 -18.95
C THR A 117 10.41 1.52 -19.46
N GLU A 118 11.17 0.44 -19.31
CA GLU A 118 12.55 0.31 -19.76
C GLU A 118 12.62 0.27 -21.29
N LYS A 119 11.80 -0.56 -21.95
CA LYS A 119 11.66 -0.58 -23.41
C LYS A 119 11.34 0.82 -23.96
N ASN A 120 10.41 1.53 -23.33
CA ASN A 120 10.05 2.89 -23.74
C ASN A 120 11.16 3.92 -23.45
N ARG A 121 11.85 3.79 -22.31
CA ARG A 121 13.01 4.61 -21.95
C ARG A 121 14.15 4.43 -22.94
N ALA A 122 14.49 3.18 -23.29
CA ALA A 122 15.51 2.85 -24.28
C ALA A 122 15.17 3.42 -25.66
N LYS A 123 13.91 3.32 -26.11
CA LYS A 123 13.44 3.96 -27.35
C LYS A 123 13.62 5.48 -27.32
N ARG A 124 13.26 6.15 -26.22
CA ARG A 124 13.44 7.61 -26.06
C ARG A 124 14.91 8.00 -26.03
N GLN A 125 15.76 7.25 -25.32
CA GLN A 125 17.20 7.51 -25.28
C GLN A 125 17.85 7.35 -26.66
N ARG A 126 17.51 6.30 -27.41
CA ARG A 126 17.98 6.12 -28.80
C ARG A 126 17.53 7.28 -29.71
N ARG A 127 16.28 7.75 -29.59
CA ARG A 127 15.79 8.93 -30.33
C ARG A 127 16.55 10.20 -29.92
N LYS A 128 16.79 10.41 -28.63
CA LYS A 128 17.56 11.55 -28.11
C LYS A 128 18.99 11.53 -28.64
N GLN A 129 19.68 10.38 -28.58
CA GLN A 129 21.04 10.21 -29.12
C GLN A 129 21.10 10.47 -30.63
N ARG A 130 20.14 9.98 -31.41
CA ARG A 130 20.06 10.28 -32.85
C ARG A 130 19.84 11.77 -33.11
N ALA A 131 18.95 12.42 -32.35
CA ALA A 131 18.70 13.85 -32.49
C ALA A 131 19.91 14.70 -32.09
N THR A 132 20.65 14.34 -31.03
CA THR A 132 21.89 15.03 -30.65
C THR A 132 22.98 14.82 -31.70
N ASN A 133 23.14 13.60 -32.22
CA ASN A 133 24.12 13.30 -33.26
C ASN A 133 23.81 14.06 -34.56
N ASN A 134 22.54 14.11 -34.99
CA ASN A 134 22.13 14.90 -36.16
C ASN A 134 22.29 16.41 -35.95
N ARG A 135 22.05 16.92 -34.74
CA ARG A 135 22.31 18.34 -34.42
C ARG A 135 23.81 18.65 -34.43
N ASN A 136 24.64 17.75 -33.90
CA ASN A 136 26.09 17.91 -33.91
C ASN A 136 26.64 17.84 -35.34
N SER A 137 26.21 16.86 -36.15
CA SER A 137 26.63 16.77 -37.56
C SER A 137 26.18 17.98 -38.38
N LYS A 138 24.96 18.49 -38.14
CA LYS A 138 24.48 19.72 -38.80
C LYS A 138 25.21 20.97 -38.33
N ARG A 139 25.64 21.04 -37.07
CA ARG A 139 26.52 22.11 -36.57
C ARG A 139 27.88 22.05 -37.24
N VAL A 140 28.52 20.88 -37.30
CA VAL A 140 29.81 20.70 -37.98
C VAL A 140 29.71 21.03 -39.47
N ALA A 141 28.63 20.64 -40.14
CA ALA A 141 28.41 20.97 -41.55
C ALA A 141 28.16 22.46 -41.79
N ASN A 142 27.45 23.15 -40.88
CA ASN A 142 27.25 24.59 -40.97
C ASN A 142 28.54 25.36 -40.65
N ASP A 143 29.37 24.88 -39.71
CA ASP A 143 30.67 25.46 -39.37
C ASP A 143 31.65 25.34 -40.55
N ALA A 144 31.69 24.17 -41.20
CA ALA A 144 32.47 23.95 -42.42
C ALA A 144 31.98 24.80 -43.62
N ARG A 145 30.66 25.05 -43.73
CA ARG A 145 30.10 25.96 -44.76
C ARG A 145 30.36 27.44 -44.45
N SER A 146 30.41 27.84 -43.18
CA SER A 146 30.79 29.23 -42.83
C SER A 146 32.28 29.53 -43.08
N GLU A 147 33.13 28.53 -43.27
CA GLU A 147 34.51 28.70 -43.74
C GLU A 147 34.63 28.68 -45.28
N SER A 148 33.55 28.41 -46.04
CA SER A 148 33.65 28.20 -47.49
C SER A 148 32.72 29.03 -48.39
N ASP A 149 31.73 29.78 -47.88
CA ASP A 149 30.82 30.58 -48.71
C ASP A 149 30.75 32.05 -48.29
N GLU A 150 31.71 32.85 -48.78
CA GLU A 150 31.44 34.21 -49.28
C GLU A 150 31.23 34.12 -50.80
N ASP A 151 30.10 33.60 -51.30
CA ASP A 151 29.53 34.04 -52.59
C ASP A 151 28.09 33.52 -52.84
N GLU A 152 27.19 34.50 -52.99
CA GLU A 152 25.90 34.60 -53.69
C GLU A 152 24.97 33.39 -54.03
N GLY A 153 23.66 33.65 -53.91
CA GLY A 153 22.67 33.12 -54.88
C GLY A 153 21.38 32.48 -54.35
N GLU A 154 20.30 33.25 -54.34
CA GLU A 154 18.88 32.88 -54.16
C GLU A 154 18.39 31.68 -55.00
N ARG A 155 17.58 30.77 -54.40
CA ARG A 155 16.45 30.13 -55.11
C ARG A 155 15.40 29.55 -54.16
N VAL A 156 14.16 29.92 -54.47
CA VAL A 156 12.92 29.68 -53.73
C VAL A 156 12.16 28.46 -54.30
N GLN A 157 11.38 27.82 -53.41
CA GLN A 157 10.11 27.08 -53.58
C GLN A 157 10.05 25.53 -53.59
N ASP A 158 9.14 25.10 -52.70
CA ASP A 158 8.21 23.95 -52.68
C ASP A 158 8.68 22.50 -52.61
N ILE A 159 8.19 21.80 -51.57
CA ILE A 159 7.23 20.67 -51.68
C ILE A 159 6.65 20.37 -50.30
N ARG A 160 5.34 20.55 -50.19
CA ARG A 160 4.46 20.17 -49.07
C ARG A 160 3.53 19.08 -49.61
N GLU A 161 3.67 17.85 -49.12
CA GLU A 161 2.65 16.78 -49.03
C GLU A 161 3.32 15.39 -49.00
N LYS A 162 3.17 14.68 -47.88
CA LYS A 162 3.05 13.21 -47.75
C LYS A 162 3.20 12.80 -46.28
N THR A 163 2.18 13.06 -45.46
CA THR A 163 2.01 12.40 -44.15
C THR A 163 0.52 12.28 -43.82
N SER A 164 -0.22 11.39 -44.49
CA SER A 164 -1.62 11.11 -44.13
C SER A 164 -2.07 9.66 -44.33
N GLU A 165 -1.16 8.70 -44.54
CA GLU A 165 -1.57 7.30 -44.76
C GLU A 165 -1.21 6.32 -43.63
N ASP A 166 -0.43 6.71 -42.62
CA ASP A 166 0.06 5.76 -41.61
C ASP A 166 -0.77 5.71 -40.30
N ALA A 167 -1.94 6.36 -40.27
CA ALA A 167 -2.77 6.51 -39.06
C ALA A 167 -3.98 5.55 -38.99
N LYS A 168 -4.19 4.67 -39.97
CA LYS A 168 -5.42 3.84 -40.05
C LYS A 168 -5.25 2.35 -39.72
N ASN A 169 -4.08 1.87 -39.30
CA ASN A 169 -3.83 0.42 -39.19
C ASN A 169 -3.45 -0.10 -37.78
N LYS A 170 -4.00 0.48 -36.70
CA LYS A 170 -3.71 0.01 -35.33
C LYS A 170 -4.90 -0.17 -34.38
N ASP A 171 -6.14 -0.08 -34.87
CA ASP A 171 -7.32 -0.13 -33.99
C ASP A 171 -8.21 -1.38 -34.18
N SER A 172 -7.65 -2.48 -34.69
CA SER A 172 -8.40 -3.73 -34.86
C SER A 172 -7.54 -4.96 -34.56
N LYS A 173 -7.21 -5.16 -33.29
CA LYS A 173 -6.82 -6.46 -32.71
C LYS A 173 -6.59 -6.27 -31.22
N ASP A 174 -7.67 -6.27 -30.45
CA ASP A 174 -7.69 -6.62 -29.03
C ASP A 174 -9.16 -6.92 -28.65
N ASP A 175 -9.78 -7.85 -29.39
CA ASP A 175 -10.94 -8.62 -28.95
C ASP A 175 -10.53 -10.09 -29.11
N ASP A 176 -10.43 -10.79 -27.98
CA ASP A 176 -10.33 -12.24 -27.75
C ASP A 176 -9.21 -12.62 -26.75
N ASN A 177 -9.58 -12.63 -25.46
CA ASN A 177 -9.43 -13.73 -24.47
C ASN A 177 -9.29 -13.19 -23.03
#